data_AF-A0A8S4NK77-F1
#
_entry.id   AF-A0A8S4NK77-F1
#
_cell.length_a   1.000
_cell.length_b   1.000
_cell.length_c   1.000
_cell.angle_alpha   90.00
_cell.angle_beta   90.00
_cell.angle_gamma   90.00
#
_symmetry.space_group_name_H-M   'P 1'
#
loop_
_entity.id
_entity.type
_entity.pdbx_description
1 polymer ?
#
loop_
_entity_poly.entity_id
_entity_poly.type
_entity_poly.pdbx_seq_one_letter_code
_entity_poly.pdbx_strand_id
1 'polypeptide(L)'
;NPVAELTYFIKKNAVPELTMENFKGCVQYGTVSGMHIESLLRLMTGIYAPIFFENTSWPDSIKNDFSAQLHKFLASLTDTRWKLEGKTVLYIPNEGQKMD
;
A
#
# COMPACT_ATOMS: atom_id res chain seq x y z
N ASN A 1 26.02 5.57 -0.05
CA ASN A 1 24.96 6.34 -0.75
C ASN A 1 23.64 5.62 -0.59
N PRO A 2 22.63 6.24 0.03
CA PRO A 2 21.28 5.67 0.02
C PRO A 2 20.80 5.58 -1.43
N VAL A 3 20.07 4.50 -1.75
CA VAL A 3 19.42 4.34 -3.05
C VAL A 3 18.36 5.44 -3.17
N ALA A 4 18.51 6.33 -4.15
CA ALA A 4 17.57 7.44 -4.35
C ALA A 4 16.23 6.96 -4.91
N GLU A 5 16.28 5.99 -5.83
CA GLU A 5 15.11 5.46 -6.54
C GLU A 5 15.28 3.97 -6.85
N LEU A 6 14.17 3.23 -6.74
CA LEU A 6 14.04 1.85 -7.16
C LEU A 6 12.92 1.76 -8.20
N THR A 7 13.28 1.44 -9.44
CA THR A 7 12.31 1.19 -10.52
C THR A 7 12.13 -0.31 -10.71
N TYR A 8 10.88 -0.75 -10.83
CA TYR A 8 10.55 -2.17 -10.96
C TYR A 8 9.63 -2.44 -12.16
N PHE A 9 9.73 -3.66 -12.68
CA PHE A 9 8.84 -4.24 -13.68
C PHE A 9 8.49 -5.66 -13.24
N ILE A 10 7.20 -5.96 -13.09
CA ILE A 10 6.67 -7.24 -12.66
C ILE A 10 5.74 -7.74 -13.76
N LYS A 11 6.11 -8.86 -14.38
CA LYS A 11 5.27 -9.55 -15.38
C LYS A 11 4.16 -10.30 -14.63
N LYS A 12 2.90 -9.99 -14.94
CA LYS A 12 1.74 -10.76 -14.48
C LYS A 12 1.71 -12.09 -15.21
N ASN A 13 1.79 -13.21 -14.49
CA ASN A 13 1.91 -14.55 -15.08
C ASN A 13 0.65 -14.92 -15.88
N ALA A 14 0.84 -15.30 -17.15
CA ALA A 14 0.00 -16.13 -18.04
C ALA A 14 0.37 -15.96 -19.52
N VAL A 15 1.06 -14.87 -19.90
CA VAL A 15 1.34 -14.55 -21.31
C VAL A 15 2.76 -14.99 -21.72
N PRO A 16 2.94 -15.86 -22.72
CA PRO A 16 4.26 -16.32 -23.15
C PRO A 16 5.11 -15.19 -23.72
N GLU A 17 4.53 -14.29 -24.53
CA GLU A 17 5.25 -13.22 -25.23
C GLU A 17 4.66 -11.83 -24.97
N LEU A 18 5.53 -10.86 -24.66
CA LEU A 18 5.15 -9.46 -24.47
C LEU A 18 5.17 -8.74 -25.82
N THR A 19 4.05 -8.12 -26.18
CA THR A 19 3.91 -7.27 -27.36
C THR A 19 3.67 -5.83 -26.90
N MET A 20 3.87 -4.85 -27.80
CA MET A 20 3.57 -3.45 -27.47
C MET A 20 2.09 -3.24 -27.09
N GLU A 21 1.19 -4.03 -27.69
CA GLU A 21 -0.24 -3.97 -27.43
C GLU A 21 -0.60 -4.50 -26.03
N ASN A 22 0.04 -5.59 -25.59
CA ASN A 22 -0.29 -6.24 -24.32
C ASN A 22 0.51 -5.73 -23.11
N PHE A 23 1.58 -4.94 -23.34
CA PHE A 23 2.51 -4.49 -22.30
C PHE A 23 1.80 -3.84 -21.10
N LYS A 24 0.88 -2.91 -21.35
CA LYS A 24 0.16 -2.18 -20.28
C LYS A 24 -0.70 -3.09 -19.41
N GLY A 25 -1.26 -4.16 -19.98
CA GLY A 25 -2.07 -5.12 -19.23
C GLY A 25 -1.23 -6.18 -18.50
N CYS A 26 -0.08 -6.54 -19.08
CA CYS A 26 0.73 -7.68 -18.63
C CYS A 26 1.89 -7.28 -17.71
N VAL A 27 2.29 -6.01 -17.68
CA VAL A 27 3.42 -5.54 -16.87
C VAL A 27 2.93 -4.52 -15.85
N GLN A 28 3.12 -4.81 -14.57
CA GLN A 28 3.07 -3.81 -13.53
C GLN A 28 4.44 -3.17 -13.41
N TYR A 29 4.51 -1.85 -13.44
CA TYR A 29 5.77 -1.12 -13.29
C TYR A 29 5.57 0.10 -12.43
N GLY A 30 6.66 0.60 -11.86
CA GLY A 30 6.63 1.79 -11.04
C GLY A 30 7.99 2.14 -10.48
N THR A 31 8.06 3.30 -9.85
CA THR A 31 9.26 3.81 -9.20
C THR A 31 8.95 4.12 -7.74
N VAL A 32 9.84 3.69 -6.85
CA VAL A 32 9.82 4.01 -5.43
C VAL A 32 10.99 4.97 -5.18
N SER A 33 10.69 6.23 -4.91
CA SER A 33 11.66 7.27 -4.59
C SER A 33 11.79 7.44 -3.06
N GLY A 34 12.99 7.73 -2.56
CA GLY A 34 13.22 8.17 -1.18
C GLY A 34 13.23 7.06 -0.12
N MET A 35 12.85 7.39 1.12
CA MET A 35 12.80 6.45 2.24
C MET A 35 11.72 5.39 2.00
N HIS A 36 12.14 4.19 1.58
CA HIS A 36 11.29 3.04 1.25
C HIS A 36 10.10 2.80 2.22
N ILE A 37 10.31 2.90 3.54
CA ILE A 37 9.23 2.75 4.53
C ILE A 37 8.21 3.89 4.47
N GLU A 38 8.66 5.13 4.25
CA GLU A 38 7.79 6.29 4.10
C GLU A 38 6.92 6.18 2.85
N SER A 39 7.55 5.81 1.74
CA SER A 39 6.88 5.63 0.46
C SER A 39 5.83 4.51 0.53
N LEU A 40 6.14 3.41 1.23
CA LEU A 40 5.17 2.35 1.50
C LEU A 40 4.02 2.83 2.39
N LEU A 41 4.32 3.54 3.49
CA LEU A 41 3.29 4.08 4.38
C LEU A 41 2.33 5.00 3.63
N ARG A 42 2.87 5.93 2.81
CA ARG A 42 2.08 6.85 1.98
C ARG A 42 1.20 6.12 0.96
N LEU A 43 1.73 5.10 0.28
CA LEU A 43 0.95 4.31 -0.68
C LEU A 43 -0.21 3.57 0.01
N MET A 44 0.08 2.97 1.17
CA MET A 44 -0.89 2.17 1.89
C MET A 44 -1.99 3.03 2.50
N THR A 45 -1.67 4.21 3.05
CA THR A 45 -2.68 5.12 3.64
C THR A 45 -3.40 5.97 2.60
N GLY A 46 -2.71 6.42 1.54
CA GLY A 46 -3.26 7.38 0.57
C GLY A 46 -3.98 6.74 -0.61
N ILE A 47 -3.71 5.47 -0.93
CA ILE A 47 -4.29 4.80 -2.10
C ILE A 47 -4.99 3.51 -1.68
N TYR A 48 -4.25 2.56 -1.11
CA TYR A 48 -4.78 1.21 -0.92
C TYR A 48 -5.82 1.11 0.19
N ALA A 49 -5.60 1.74 1.34
CA ALA A 49 -6.55 1.70 2.44
C ALA A 49 -7.95 2.23 2.05
N PRO A 50 -8.09 3.43 1.45
CA PRO A 50 -9.38 3.90 0.92
C PRO A 50 -10.04 2.90 -0.03
N ILE A 51 -9.29 2.37 -1.01
CA ILE A 51 -9.82 1.40 -1.98
C ILE A 51 -10.38 0.15 -1.29
N PHE A 52 -9.69 -0.37 -0.27
CA PHE A 52 -10.15 -1.55 0.45
C PHE A 52 -11.34 -1.26 1.38
N PHE A 53 -11.37 -0.11 2.05
CA PHE A 53 -12.46 0.24 2.97
C PHE A 53 -13.74 0.65 2.24
N GLU A 54 -13.62 1.28 1.06
CA GLU A 54 -14.74 1.65 0.19
C GLU A 54 -15.26 0.45 -0.63
N ASN A 55 -14.56 -0.68 -0.62
CA ASN A 55 -15.00 -1.88 -1.30
C ASN A 55 -16.34 -2.40 -0.71
N THR A 56 -17.33 -2.55 -1.59
CA THR A 56 -18.67 -3.07 -1.30
C THR A 56 -18.92 -4.46 -1.92
N SER A 57 -17.96 -4.99 -2.67
CA SER A 57 -18.07 -6.30 -3.34
C SER A 57 -17.79 -7.48 -2.41
N TRP A 58 -17.15 -7.25 -1.26
CA TRP A 58 -16.78 -8.29 -0.32
C TRP A 58 -17.89 -8.56 0.70
N PRO A 59 -18.11 -9.83 1.11
CA PRO A 59 -18.94 -10.15 2.26
C PRO A 59 -18.41 -9.49 3.54
N ASP A 60 -19.31 -9.13 4.46
CA ASP A 60 -18.95 -8.42 5.70
C ASP A 60 -17.91 -9.15 6.53
N SER A 61 -17.97 -10.49 6.61
CA SER A 61 -16.99 -11.29 7.34
C SER A 61 -15.57 -11.14 6.79
N ILE A 62 -15.43 -11.13 5.46
CA ILE A 62 -14.15 -10.94 4.77
C ILE A 62 -13.67 -9.49 4.93
N LYS A 63 -14.58 -8.53 4.76
CA LYS A 63 -14.28 -7.11 4.92
C LYS A 63 -13.76 -6.81 6.33
N ASN A 64 -14.41 -7.37 7.35
CA ASN A 64 -14.02 -7.16 8.74
C ASN A 64 -12.67 -7.80 9.08
N ASP A 65 -12.43 -9.04 8.66
CA ASP A 65 -11.15 -9.71 8.91
C ASP A 65 -9.98 -8.98 8.21
N PHE A 66 -10.15 -8.65 6.92
CA PHE A 66 -9.14 -7.91 6.18
C PHE A 66 -8.88 -6.51 6.78
N SER A 67 -9.93 -5.79 7.16
CA SER A 67 -9.82 -4.47 7.78
C SER A 67 -8.99 -4.54 9.07
N ALA A 68 -9.25 -5.53 9.93
CA ALA A 68 -8.49 -5.73 11.15
C ALA A 68 -6.99 -6.00 10.88
N GLN A 69 -6.67 -6.79 9.86
CA GLN A 69 -5.28 -7.04 9.46
C GLN A 69 -4.63 -5.80 8.86
N LEU A 70 -5.36 -5.03 8.04
CA LEU A 70 -4.87 -3.80 7.45
C LEU A 70 -4.55 -2.74 8.53
N HIS A 71 -5.40 -2.58 9.54
CA HIS A 71 -5.11 -1.69 10.67
C HIS A 71 -3.84 -2.11 11.43
N LYS A 72 -3.68 -3.40 11.73
CA LYS A 72 -2.47 -3.91 12.39
C LYS A 72 -1.21 -3.65 11.56
N PHE A 73 -1.31 -3.85 10.24
CA PHE A 73 -0.23 -3.56 9.31
C PHE A 73 0.13 -2.07 9.30
N LEU A 74 -0.87 -1.18 9.16
CA LEU A 74 -0.67 0.28 9.18
C LEU A 74 -0.11 0.78 10.51
N ALA A 75 -0.54 0.20 11.64
CA ALA A 75 0.02 0.49 12.96
C ALA A 75 1.50 0.12 13.04
N SER A 76 1.85 -1.09 12.60
CA SER A 76 3.23 -1.59 12.61
C SER A 76 4.14 -0.78 11.69
N LEU A 77 3.62 -0.39 10.53
CA LEU A 77 4.34 0.40 9.54
C LEU A 77 4.56 1.84 10.01
N THR A 78 3.56 2.44 10.66
CA THR A 78 3.65 3.77 11.28
C THR A 78 4.70 3.77 12.37
N ASP A 79 4.63 2.82 13.31
CA ASP A 79 5.60 2.67 14.39
C ASP A 79 7.03 2.50 13.85
N THR A 80 7.22 1.64 12.84
CA THR A 80 8.52 1.44 12.18
C THR A 80 9.05 2.74 11.55
N ARG A 81 8.20 3.48 10.81
CA ARG A 81 8.60 4.74 10.14
C ARG A 81 9.08 5.79 11.13
N TRP A 82 8.40 5.95 12.25
CA TRP A 82 8.68 7.01 13.22
C TRP A 82 9.77 6.63 14.21
N LYS A 83 9.92 5.34 14.54
CA LYS A 83 11.08 4.82 15.28
C LYS A 83 12.40 5.10 14.57
N LEU A 84 12.43 5.04 13.22
CA LEU A 84 13.61 5.42 12.44
C LEU A 84 14.00 6.90 12.60
N GLU A 85 13.08 7.76 13.04
CA GLU A 85 13.33 9.17 13.37
C GLU A 85 13.47 9.43 14.89
N GLY A 86 13.48 8.38 15.72
CA GLY A 86 13.48 8.52 17.18
C GLY A 86 12.18 9.10 17.76
N LYS A 87 11.08 9.04 17.00
CA LYS A 87 9.76 9.54 17.40
C LYS A 87 8.83 8.38 17.72
N THR A 88 7.90 8.62 18.65
CA THR A 88 6.76 7.73 18.90
C THR A 88 5.52 8.41 18.36
N VAL A 89 5.01 7.91 17.23
CA VAL A 89 3.78 8.40 16.59
C VAL A 89 2.88 7.20 16.38
N LEU A 90 1.62 7.33 16.77
CA LEU A 90 0.64 6.26 16.71
C LEU A 90 -0.19 6.35 15.44
N TYR A 91 -0.53 5.20 14.89
CA TYR A 91 -1.51 5.09 13.83
C TYR A 91 -2.91 5.38 14.36
N ILE A 92 -3.66 6.24 13.66
CA ILE A 92 -5.07 6.55 13.92
C ILE A 92 -5.88 6.12 12.69
N PRO A 93 -6.88 5.23 12.84
CA PRO A 93 -7.80 4.88 11.76
C PRO A 93 -8.70 6.05 11.39
N ASN A 94 -8.88 6.30 10.09
CA ASN A 94 -9.68 7.43 9.60
C ASN A 94 -11.17 7.09 9.42
N GLU A 95 -11.55 5.81 9.49
CA GLU A 95 -12.94 5.38 9.26
C GLU A 95 -13.89 5.90 10.35
N GLY A 96 -13.35 6.13 11.56
CA GLY A 96 -14.07 6.70 12.70
C GLY A 96 -14.13 8.24 12.72
N GLN A 97 -13.40 8.93 11.83
CA GLN A 97 -13.39 10.41 11.78
C GLN A 97 -14.56 11.01 10.98
N LYS A 98 -15.44 10.19 10.38
CA LYS A 98 -16.73 10.66 9.87
C LYS A 98 -17.73 10.82 11.03
N MET A 99 -17.45 11.75 11.92
CA MET A 99 -18.45 12.40 12.75
C MET A 99 -18.32 13.89 12.45
N ASP A 100 -19.41 14.45 11.92
CA ASP A 100 -19.65 15.82 11.43
C ASP A 100 -19.64 15.99 9.90
#